data_AF-A0A356MNU8-F1
#
_entry.id   AF-A0A356MNU8-F1
#
_cell.length_a   1.000
_cell.length_b   1.000
_cell.length_c   1.000
_cell.angle_alpha   90.00
_cell.angle_beta   90.00
_cell.angle_gamma   90.00
#
_symmetry.space_group_name_H-M   'P 1'
#
loop_
_entity.id
_entity.type
_entity.pdbx_description
1 polymer ?
#
loop_
_entity_poly.entity_id
_entity_poly.type
_entity_poly.pdbx_seq_one_letter_code
_entity_poly.pdbx_strand_id
1 'polypeptide(L)'
;MNFKESEDQRAIRATVRDFAEKEILPHRMEWDEGQIFPRSLFSEMGELGLMGMLVPTAYGGAGMGYFEYKIAIEEVAKVCG
;
A
#
# COMPACT_ATOMS: atom_id res chain seq x y z
N MET A 1 16.40 -16.61 -16.16
CA MET A 1 15.43 -16.14 -15.15
C MET A 1 14.68 -14.95 -15.72
N ASN A 2 13.35 -14.92 -15.61
CA ASN A 2 12.53 -13.79 -16.04
C ASN A 2 12.16 -12.99 -14.78
N PHE A 3 12.65 -11.75 -14.68
CA PHE A 3 12.41 -10.83 -13.56
C PHE A 3 11.38 -9.75 -13.90
N LYS A 4 10.67 -9.90 -15.02
CA LYS A 4 9.67 -8.93 -15.46
C LYS A 4 8.42 -9.06 -14.61
N GLU A 5 7.92 -7.94 -14.12
CA GLU A 5 6.68 -7.87 -13.34
C GLU A 5 5.50 -8.39 -14.16
N SER A 6 4.58 -9.09 -13.50
CA SER A 6 3.28 -9.44 -14.09
C SER A 6 2.43 -8.18 -14.35
N GLU A 7 1.34 -8.34 -15.10
CA GLU A 7 0.37 -7.25 -15.28
C GLU A 7 -0.27 -6.83 -13.96
N ASP A 8 -0.64 -7.81 -13.12
CA ASP A 8 -1.21 -7.57 -11.80
C ASP A 8 -0.25 -6.79 -10.88
N GLN A 9 1.03 -7.15 -10.90
CA GLN A 9 2.07 -6.45 -10.13
C GLN A 9 2.22 -4.99 -10.55
N ARG A 10 2.17 -4.71 -11.86
CA ARG A 10 2.21 -3.34 -12.37
C ARG A 10 0.96 -2.55 -12.00
N ALA A 11 -0.22 -3.19 -12.06
CA ALA A 11 -1.48 -2.55 -11.66
C ALA A 11 -1.46 -2.18 -10.18
N ILE A 12 -1.05 -3.11 -9.30
CA ILE A 12 -0.91 -2.87 -7.86
C ILE A 12 0.08 -1.73 -7.60
N ARG A 13 1.23 -1.73 -8.27
CA ARG A 13 2.23 -0.65 -8.15
C ARG A 13 1.60 0.71 -8.46
N ALA A 14 0.87 0.83 -9.57
CA ALA A 14 0.24 2.08 -9.97
C ALA A 14 -0.82 2.52 -8.95
N THR A 15 -1.68 1.61 -8.50
CA THR A 15 -2.74 1.93 -7.53
C THR A 15 -2.16 2.37 -6.18
N VAL A 16 -1.15 1.68 -5.66
CA VAL A 16 -0.53 2.03 -4.37
C VAL A 16 0.22 3.36 -4.47
N ARG A 17 0.91 3.61 -5.59
CA ARG A 17 1.58 4.90 -5.82
C ARG A 17 0.58 6.04 -5.81
N ASP A 18 -0.48 5.92 -6.59
CA ASP A 18 -1.50 6.97 -6.70
C ASP A 18 -2.15 7.25 -5.34
N PHE A 19 -2.42 6.20 -4.55
CA PHE A 19 -2.94 6.36 -3.19
C PHE A 19 -1.94 7.07 -2.28
N ALA A 20 -0.67 6.66 -2.28
CA ALA A 20 0.35 7.26 -1.44
C ALA A 20 0.59 8.74 -1.81
N GLU A 21 0.65 9.08 -3.10
CA GLU A 21 0.84 10.46 -3.56
C GLU A 21 -0.35 11.37 -3.24
N LYS A 22 -1.58 10.84 -3.27
CA LYS A 22 -2.78 11.64 -3.00
C LYS A 22 -3.11 11.76 -1.52
N GLU A 23 -3.04 10.67 -0.77
CA GLU A 23 -3.52 10.61 0.60
C GLU A 23 -2.41 10.74 1.65
N ILE A 24 -1.16 10.38 1.33
CA ILE A 24 -0.05 10.39 2.29
C ILE A 24 0.83 11.62 2.10
N LEU A 25 1.25 11.90 0.86
CA LEU A 25 2.22 12.95 0.56
C LEU A 25 1.83 14.35 1.09
N PRO A 26 0.56 14.80 0.99
CA PRO A 26 0.18 16.14 1.45
C PRO A 26 0.25 16.30 2.98
N HIS A 27 0.02 15.21 3.72
CA HIS A 27 -0.14 15.24 5.16
C HIS A 27 1.09 14.74 5.93
N ARG A 28 2.04 14.08 5.26
CA ARG A 28 3.18 13.43 5.92
C ARG A 28 3.98 14.35 6.87
N MET A 29 4.20 15.62 6.51
CA MET A 29 5.01 16.54 7.31
C MET A 29 4.28 16.96 8.58
N GLU A 30 2.97 17.21 8.48
CA GLU A 30 2.12 17.51 9.64
C GLU A 30 2.06 16.31 10.60
N TRP A 31 1.94 15.10 10.06
CA TRP A 31 1.90 13.89 10.87
C TRP A 31 3.25 13.60 11.55
N ASP A 32 4.36 13.83 10.86
CA ASP A 32 5.71 13.66 11.42
C ASP A 32 5.99 14.67 12.55
N GLU A 33 5.79 15.97 12.29
CA GLU A 33 6.00 17.03 13.29
C GLU A 33 5.05 16.90 14.48
N GLY A 34 3.79 16.53 14.22
CA GLY A 34 2.76 16.36 15.24
C GLY A 34 2.79 15.03 15.98
N GLN A 35 3.67 14.10 15.59
CA GLN A 35 3.69 12.70 16.06
C GLN A 35 2.30 12.03 15.98
N ILE A 36 1.58 12.31 14.91
CA ILE A 36 0.21 11.86 14.69
C ILE A 36 0.23 10.53 13.95
N PHE A 37 -0.47 9.54 14.50
CA PHE A 37 -0.73 8.28 13.80
C PHE A 37 -2.08 8.36 13.05
N PRO A 38 -2.09 8.40 11.71
CA PRO A 38 -3.29 8.68 10.93
C PRO A 38 -4.21 7.44 10.82
N ARG A 39 -5.03 7.19 11.84
CA ARG A 39 -5.93 6.01 11.87
C ARG A 39 -6.93 5.95 10.72
N SER A 40 -7.37 7.10 10.20
CA SER A 40 -8.27 7.16 9.04
C SER A 40 -7.59 6.59 7.79
N LEU A 41 -6.35 6.99 7.52
CA LEU A 41 -5.55 6.49 6.41
C LEU A 41 -5.41 4.95 6.47
N PHE A 42 -5.14 4.38 7.65
CA PHE A 42 -5.06 2.92 7.80
C PHE A 42 -6.39 2.23 7.51
N SER A 43 -7.53 2.88 7.78
CA SER A 43 -8.85 2.34 7.44
C SER A 43 -9.06 2.32 5.93
N GLU A 44 -8.70 3.40 5.23
CA GLU A 44 -8.74 3.48 3.77
C GLU A 44 -7.80 2.47 3.09
N MET A 45 -6.58 2.29 3.64
CA MET A 45 -5.66 1.23 3.21
C MET A 45 -6.25 -0.17 3.40
N GLY A 46 -7.07 -0.35 4.43
CA GLY A 46 -7.83 -1.58 4.67
C GLY A 46 -8.90 -1.82 3.60
N GLU A 47 -9.66 -0.79 3.23
CA GLU A 47 -10.67 -0.86 2.16
C GLU A 47 -10.07 -1.16 0.79
N LEU A 48 -8.85 -0.67 0.52
CA LEU A 48 -8.08 -1.02 -0.68
C LEU A 48 -7.48 -2.43 -0.64
N GLY A 49 -7.62 -3.16 0.48
CA GLY A 49 -7.09 -4.51 0.64
C GLY A 49 -5.59 -4.57 0.93
N LEU A 50 -4.94 -3.44 1.17
CA LEU A 50 -3.48 -3.38 1.42
C LEU A 50 -3.12 -4.00 2.77
N MET A 51 -3.99 -3.87 3.77
CA MET A 51 -3.79 -4.45 5.11
C MET A 51 -3.97 -5.98 5.14
N GLY A 52 -4.71 -6.54 4.19
CA GLY A 52 -5.06 -7.96 4.12
C GLY A 52 -4.40 -8.71 2.97
N MET A 53 -3.32 -8.18 2.39
CA MET A 53 -2.81 -8.67 1.10
C MET A 53 -2.45 -10.15 1.10
N LEU A 54 -1.78 -10.63 2.14
CA LEU A 54 -1.35 -12.03 2.27
C LEU A 54 -2.42 -12.95 2.88
N VAL A 55 -3.54 -12.38 3.31
CA VAL A 55 -4.61 -13.13 3.98
C VAL A 55 -5.54 -13.73 2.91
N PRO A 56 -5.93 -15.00 3.02
CA PRO A 56 -6.88 -15.60 2.08
C PRO A 56 -8.23 -14.84 2.04
N THR A 57 -8.87 -14.84 0.88
CA THR A 57 -10.18 -14.19 0.68
C THR A 57 -11.28 -14.74 1.59
N ALA A 58 -11.17 -16.01 2.01
CA ALA A 58 -12.07 -16.63 2.99
C ALA A 58 -12.10 -15.91 4.35
N TYR A 59 -11.07 -15.14 4.67
CA TYR A 59 -10.97 -14.34 5.91
C TYR A 59 -11.08 -12.83 5.67
N GLY A 60 -11.51 -12.41 4.47
CA GLY A 60 -11.61 -11.00 4.09
C GLY A 60 -10.31 -10.35 3.65
N GLY A 61 -9.28 -11.14 3.32
CA GLY A 61 -8.03 -10.65 2.74
C GLY A 61 -8.05 -10.61 1.20
N ALA A 62 -6.99 -10.08 0.60
CA ALA A 62 -6.87 -9.97 -0.86
C ALA A 62 -6.32 -11.24 -1.54
N GLY A 63 -5.79 -12.20 -0.77
CA GLY A 63 -5.26 -13.47 -1.28
C GLY A 63 -4.08 -13.34 -2.26
N MET A 64 -3.30 -12.27 -2.14
CA MET A 64 -2.15 -11.96 -2.99
C MET A 64 -0.86 -12.63 -2.50
N GLY A 65 0.16 -12.61 -3.37
CA GLY A 65 1.49 -13.16 -3.09
C GLY A 65 2.45 -12.18 -2.43
N TYR A 66 3.64 -12.68 -2.10
CA TYR A 66 4.69 -11.89 -1.46
C TYR A 66 5.30 -10.82 -2.36
N PHE A 67 5.27 -11.01 -3.69
CA PHE A 67 5.81 -10.01 -4.62
C PHE A 67 4.91 -8.77 -4.68
N GLU A 68 3.60 -8.97 -4.73
CA GLU A 68 2.60 -7.91 -4.68
C GLU A 68 2.70 -7.14 -3.36
N TYR A 69 2.81 -7.87 -2.24
CA TYR A 69 3.02 -7.28 -0.92
C TYR A 69 4.31 -6.43 -0.85
N LYS A 70 5.41 -6.95 -1.40
CA LYS A 70 6.69 -6.22 -1.47
C LYS A 70 6.57 -4.94 -2.30
N ILE A 71 5.85 -4.97 -3.41
CA ILE A 71 5.60 -3.80 -4.25
C ILE A 71 4.81 -2.74 -3.48
N ALA A 72 3.76 -3.14 -2.77
CA ALA A 72 2.96 -2.21 -1.99
C ALA A 72 3.77 -1.51 -0.89
N ILE A 73 4.60 -2.25 -0.15
CA ILE A 73 5.51 -1.67 0.85
C ILE A 73 6.47 -0.68 0.19
N GLU A 74 7.07 -1.06 -0.94
CA GLU A 74 8.05 -0.23 -1.64
C GLU A 74 7.45 1.12 -2.08
N GLU A 75 6.22 1.12 -2.59
CA GLU A 75 5.56 2.35 -3.05
C GLU A 75 5.13 3.25 -1.89
N VAL A 76 4.63 2.69 -0.77
CA VAL A 76 4.31 3.49 0.43
C VAL A 76 5.58 4.11 1.03
N ALA A 77 6.65 3.31 1.15
CA ALA A 77 7.92 3.76 1.73
C ALA A 77 8.61 4.87 0.90
N LYS A 78 8.34 4.96 -0.40
CA LYS A 78 8.84 6.07 -1.25
C LYS A 78 8.24 7.43 -0.87
N VAL A 79 7.03 7.43 -0.34
CA VAL A 79 6.31 8.67 0.01
C VAL A 79 6.52 9.04 1.47
N CYS A 80 6.49 8.04 2.36
CA CYS A 80 6.66 8.19 3.80
C CYS A 80 7.54 7.04 4.31
N GLY A 81 8.78 7.36 4.66
CA GLY A 81 9.78 6.40 5.12
C GLY A 81 10.84 7.06 6.00
#